data_AF-U6MDV6-F1
#
_entry.id   AF-U6MDV6-F1
#
_cell.length_a   1.000
_cell.length_b   1.000
_cell.length_c   1.000
_cell.angle_alpha   90.00
_cell.angle_beta   90.00
_cell.angle_gamma   90.00
#
_symmetry.space_group_name_H-M   'P 1'
#
loop_
_entity.id
_entity.type
_entity.pdbx_description
1 polymer ?
#
loop_
_entity_poly.entity_id
_entity_poly.type
_entity_poly.pdbx_seq_one_letter_code
_entity_poly.pdbx_strand_id
1 'polypeptide(L)'
;MTRVGLIACYAGVLASVATPKLSSALSLRSATESSQESRDGFALFISIEQTAPKADDKTDECLTIINTMRTGAVKGLLEALTKAQDNEVTESLKKLKKEGEENTTAKTIAAKLAGTDATTCDSAASANAETYPGLVIPFAYDTKFDCNALIEETYTAGLSHLKESRFDPSTGKYDINEVPFNNVAASNVAFLMSSKSTKVSCAATKDCTGGHNILFCYFVEPLQNGEAPFTTELYNALWETETGAASISVPSAATGLLSLALILLT
;
A
#
# COMPACT_ATOMS: atom_id res chain seq x y z
N MET A 1 -24.88 25.88 59.33
CA MET A 1 -25.60 24.62 59.05
C MET A 1 -24.70 23.73 58.23
N THR A 2 -24.44 22.54 58.75
CA THR A 2 -23.56 21.47 58.26
C THR A 2 -24.25 20.56 57.24
N ARG A 3 -23.50 20.11 56.22
CA ARG A 3 -23.54 18.79 55.51
C ARG A 3 -22.45 18.86 54.42
N VAL A 4 -21.29 18.19 54.50
CA VAL A 4 -20.96 16.74 54.54
C VAL A 4 -21.26 16.01 53.22
N GLY A 5 -20.21 15.44 52.61
CA GLY A 5 -20.26 14.42 51.54
C GLY A 5 -19.05 14.48 50.59
N LEU A 6 -17.84 14.14 51.04
CA LEU A 6 -17.17 12.82 50.97
C LEU A 6 -16.41 12.55 49.65
N ILE A 7 -15.09 12.78 49.73
CA ILE A 7 -14.05 12.30 48.81
C ILE A 7 -13.77 10.83 49.14
N ALA A 8 -13.95 9.93 48.18
CA ALA A 8 -13.52 8.55 48.31
C ALA A 8 -12.15 8.37 47.65
N CYS A 9 -11.12 8.30 48.51
CA CYS A 9 -9.83 7.70 48.20
C CYS A 9 -9.98 6.18 48.13
N TYR A 10 -9.38 5.53 47.13
CA TYR A 10 -8.97 4.14 47.27
C TYR A 10 -7.50 4.02 46.86
N ALA A 11 -6.70 3.66 47.85
CA ALA A 11 -5.33 3.20 47.76
C ALA A 11 -5.28 1.69 48.00
N GLY A 12 -4.28 1.03 47.40
CA GLY A 12 -3.92 -0.39 47.62
C GLY A 12 -4.56 -1.33 46.58
N VAL A 13 -3.88 -2.31 46.00
CA VAL A 13 -2.85 -3.18 46.55
C VAL A 13 -1.92 -3.70 45.44
N LEU A 14 -0.62 -3.76 45.74
CA LEU A 14 0.42 -4.43 44.96
C LEU A 14 0.23 -5.95 45.02
N ALA A 15 0.25 -6.63 43.86
CA ALA A 15 0.53 -8.06 43.80
C ALA A 15 1.35 -8.37 42.54
N SER A 16 2.63 -8.62 42.76
CA SER A 16 3.56 -9.21 41.81
C SER A 16 3.12 -10.63 41.46
N VAL A 17 2.95 -10.91 40.17
CA VAL A 17 2.81 -12.30 39.70
C VAL A 17 4.08 -12.64 38.93
N ALA A 18 4.81 -13.62 39.48
CA ALA A 18 6.07 -14.11 38.99
C ALA A 18 5.91 -14.79 37.61
N THR A 19 6.89 -14.54 36.76
CA THR A 19 7.17 -15.27 35.52
C THR A 19 7.36 -16.76 35.77
N PRO A 20 6.76 -17.67 35.00
CA PRO A 20 7.27 -19.03 34.89
C PRO A 20 8.46 -19.05 33.91
N LYS A 21 9.67 -19.04 34.47
CA LYS A 21 10.87 -19.52 33.76
C LYS A 21 10.78 -21.03 33.66
N LEU A 22 10.44 -21.55 32.49
CA LEU A 22 10.63 -22.97 32.17
C LEU A 22 12.04 -23.17 31.62
N SER A 23 13.00 -23.30 32.54
CA SER A 23 14.29 -23.92 32.25
C SER A 23 14.15 -25.42 32.41
N SER A 24 13.90 -26.12 31.30
CA SER A 24 14.08 -27.57 31.23
C SER A 24 15.56 -27.86 31.01
N ALA A 25 16.34 -27.86 32.10
CA ALA A 25 17.68 -28.43 32.11
C ALA A 25 17.55 -29.95 32.32
N LEU A 26 17.44 -30.70 31.23
CA LEU A 26 17.64 -32.15 31.26
C LEU A 26 19.15 -32.43 31.20
N SER A 27 19.73 -32.63 32.38
CA SER A 27 21.04 -33.23 32.57
C SER A 27 20.96 -34.72 32.24
N LEU A 28 21.25 -35.10 31.00
CA LEU A 28 21.60 -36.48 30.66
C LEU A 28 23.12 -36.61 30.69
N ARG A 29 23.61 -37.17 31.79
CA ARG A 29 24.97 -37.73 31.86
C ARG A 29 25.08 -38.84 30.81
N SER A 30 26.14 -38.73 30.04
CA SER A 30 26.67 -39.68 29.08
C SER A 30 26.90 -41.06 29.70
N ALA A 31 26.43 -42.09 29.00
CA ALA A 31 27.02 -43.42 29.03
C ALA A 31 27.70 -43.63 27.66
N THR A 32 29.02 -43.70 27.67
CA THR A 32 29.83 -44.23 26.57
C THR A 32 29.65 -45.74 26.54
N GLU A 33 28.95 -46.25 25.51
CA GLU A 33 29.20 -47.59 25.00
C GLU A 33 29.40 -47.52 23.49
N SER A 34 30.57 -47.97 23.09
CA SER A 34 30.99 -48.19 21.72
C SER A 34 30.14 -49.28 21.08
N SER A 35 29.52 -48.97 19.95
CA SER A 35 29.18 -49.98 18.94
C SER A 35 29.21 -49.32 17.57
N GLN A 36 30.11 -49.84 16.75
CA GLN A 36 30.38 -49.44 15.38
C GLN A 36 29.28 -50.03 14.49
N GLU A 37 28.40 -49.18 13.97
CA GLU A 37 27.56 -49.54 12.83
C GLU A 37 27.49 -48.34 11.87
N SER A 38 28.18 -48.48 10.76
CA SER A 38 28.12 -47.62 9.59
C SER A 38 26.68 -47.53 9.08
N ARG A 39 26.03 -46.40 9.35
CA ARG A 39 24.88 -45.94 8.58
C ARG A 39 25.21 -44.59 8.01
N ASP A 40 25.48 -44.59 6.71
CA ASP A 40 25.33 -43.44 5.83
C ASP A 40 23.91 -42.89 5.99
N GLY A 41 23.74 -42.04 6.99
CA GLY A 41 22.58 -41.18 7.13
C GLY A 41 22.70 -40.09 6.09
N PHE A 42 22.28 -40.42 4.87
CA PHE A 42 22.05 -39.45 3.80
C PHE A 42 21.05 -38.43 4.34
N ALA A 43 21.56 -37.32 4.91
CA ALA A 43 20.74 -36.13 5.11
C ALA A 43 20.36 -35.70 3.70
N LEU A 44 19.17 -36.11 3.26
CA LEU A 44 18.51 -35.58 2.07
C LEU A 44 18.28 -34.10 2.35
N PHE A 45 19.29 -33.29 2.03
CA PHE A 45 19.10 -31.89 1.73
C PHE A 45 18.21 -31.88 0.48
N ILE A 46 16.90 -31.84 0.70
CA ILE A 46 15.97 -31.41 -0.33
C ILE A 46 16.33 -29.95 -0.56
N SER A 47 17.18 -29.67 -1.55
CA SER A 47 17.26 -28.35 -2.13
C SER A 47 15.87 -28.08 -2.68
N ILE A 48 15.04 -27.37 -1.91
CA ILE A 48 13.78 -26.84 -2.42
C ILE A 48 14.22 -25.82 -3.46
N GLU A 49 14.10 -26.19 -4.72
CA GLU A 49 14.40 -25.31 -5.84
C GLU A 49 13.47 -24.10 -5.73
N GLN A 50 14.04 -22.95 -5.35
CA GLN A 50 13.28 -21.72 -5.20
C GLN A 50 12.78 -21.28 -6.57
N THR A 51 11.46 -21.22 -6.71
CA THR A 51 10.82 -20.73 -7.92
C THR A 51 10.49 -19.27 -7.73
N ALA A 52 11.00 -18.39 -8.60
CA ALA A 52 10.71 -16.97 -8.52
C ALA A 52 9.21 -16.67 -8.74
N PRO A 53 8.65 -15.64 -8.09
CA PRO A 53 7.29 -15.20 -8.32
C PRO A 53 7.03 -14.84 -9.79
N LYS A 54 5.79 -14.99 -10.24
CA LYS A 54 5.31 -14.59 -11.57
C LYS A 54 4.24 -13.52 -11.46
N ALA A 55 4.22 -12.66 -12.47
CA ALA A 55 3.25 -11.58 -12.58
C ALA A 55 2.45 -11.66 -13.89
N ASP A 56 1.17 -11.30 -13.79
CA ASP A 56 0.26 -11.15 -14.92
C ASP A 56 0.11 -9.68 -15.32
N ASP A 57 -0.21 -9.43 -16.60
CA ASP A 57 -0.54 -8.08 -17.05
C ASP A 57 -1.86 -7.67 -16.44
N LYS A 58 -1.88 -6.49 -15.84
CA LYS A 58 -3.08 -5.89 -15.22
C LYS A 58 -3.38 -4.51 -15.79
N THR A 59 -2.75 -4.15 -16.90
CA THR A 59 -2.82 -2.80 -17.45
C THR A 59 -4.25 -2.41 -17.80
N ASP A 60 -4.98 -3.25 -18.54
CA ASP A 60 -6.32 -2.88 -18.99
C ASP A 60 -7.32 -2.76 -17.82
N GLU A 61 -7.20 -3.66 -16.83
CA GLU A 61 -8.01 -3.66 -15.60
C GLU A 61 -7.75 -2.39 -14.77
N CYS A 62 -6.48 -2.04 -14.56
CA CYS A 62 -6.09 -0.91 -13.74
C CYS A 62 -6.20 0.45 -14.43
N LEU A 63 -5.97 0.52 -15.75
CA LEU A 63 -5.96 1.76 -16.53
C LEU A 63 -7.28 2.52 -16.41
N THR A 64 -8.40 1.80 -16.44
CA THR A 64 -9.73 2.39 -16.30
C THR A 64 -9.87 3.10 -14.94
N ILE A 65 -9.44 2.44 -13.86
CA ILE A 65 -9.50 2.99 -12.50
C ILE A 65 -8.57 4.19 -12.35
N ILE A 66 -7.32 4.07 -12.80
CA ILE A 66 -6.32 5.14 -12.76
C ILE A 66 -6.85 6.37 -13.51
N ASN A 67 -7.47 6.19 -14.68
CA ASN A 67 -8.01 7.30 -15.46
C ASN A 67 -9.25 7.93 -14.80
N THR A 68 -10.11 7.16 -14.14
CA THR A 68 -11.20 7.70 -13.33
C THR A 68 -10.67 8.63 -12.24
N MET A 69 -9.59 8.24 -11.55
CA MET A 69 -8.95 9.10 -10.55
C MET A 69 -8.30 10.34 -11.18
N ARG A 70 -7.49 10.16 -12.23
CA ARG A 70 -6.75 11.26 -12.86
C ARG A 70 -7.65 12.30 -13.53
N THR A 71 -8.75 11.87 -14.16
CA THR A 71 -9.61 12.81 -14.89
C THR A 71 -10.77 13.30 -14.04
N GLY A 72 -11.35 12.41 -13.24
CA GLY A 72 -12.51 12.71 -12.39
C GLY A 72 -12.14 13.44 -11.11
N ALA A 73 -11.16 12.95 -10.36
CA ALA A 73 -10.86 13.46 -9.01
C ALA A 73 -10.22 14.87 -9.03
N VAL A 74 -9.68 15.31 -10.16
CA VAL A 74 -9.01 16.61 -10.31
C VAL A 74 -9.55 17.44 -11.47
N LYS A 75 -10.85 17.29 -11.78
CA LYS A 75 -11.60 18.17 -12.71
C LYS A 75 -10.94 18.33 -14.10
N GLY A 76 -10.31 17.27 -14.62
CA GLY A 76 -9.65 17.28 -15.92
C GLY A 76 -8.32 18.03 -16.00
N LEU A 77 -7.68 18.35 -14.86
CA LEU A 77 -6.33 18.93 -14.83
C LEU A 77 -5.25 17.99 -15.34
N LEU A 78 -5.54 16.68 -15.37
CA LEU A 78 -4.67 15.66 -15.95
C LEU A 78 -5.35 15.01 -17.14
N GLU A 79 -4.55 14.74 -18.15
CA GLU A 79 -4.95 13.89 -19.27
C GLU A 79 -5.06 12.42 -18.84
N ALA A 80 -5.97 11.71 -19.50
CA ALA A 80 -6.07 10.27 -19.38
C ALA A 80 -4.81 9.60 -19.90
N LEU A 81 -4.33 8.60 -19.18
CA LEU A 81 -3.23 7.75 -19.60
C LEU A 81 -3.71 6.79 -20.69
N THR A 82 -2.77 6.36 -21.52
CA THR A 82 -2.96 5.25 -22.45
C THR A 82 -2.10 4.05 -22.05
N LYS A 83 -2.36 2.89 -22.64
CA LYS A 83 -1.57 1.68 -22.39
C LYS A 83 -0.16 1.85 -22.97
N ALA A 84 0.86 1.65 -22.14
CA ALA A 84 2.24 1.50 -22.58
C ALA A 84 2.48 0.07 -23.07
N GLN A 85 3.26 -0.07 -24.14
CA GLN A 85 3.78 -1.36 -24.58
C GLN A 85 5.08 -1.71 -23.82
N ASP A 86 5.40 -3.00 -23.71
CA ASP A 86 6.57 -3.50 -22.98
C ASP A 86 7.90 -2.90 -23.50
N ASN A 87 8.02 -2.65 -24.80
CA ASN A 87 9.20 -2.01 -25.38
C ASN A 87 9.32 -0.55 -24.95
N GLU A 88 8.21 0.17 -24.81
CA GLU A 88 8.19 1.57 -24.34
C GLU A 88 8.60 1.66 -22.87
N VAL A 89 8.16 0.70 -22.04
CA VAL A 89 8.61 0.56 -20.65
C VAL A 89 10.12 0.33 -20.61
N THR A 90 10.61 -0.65 -21.37
CA THR A 90 12.04 -0.99 -21.44
C THR A 90 12.88 0.20 -21.91
N GLU A 91 12.46 0.89 -22.96
CA GLU A 91 13.15 2.08 -23.49
C GLU A 91 13.15 3.24 -22.49
N SER A 92 12.04 3.46 -21.80
CA SER A 92 11.93 4.50 -20.78
C SER A 92 12.86 4.22 -19.60
N LEU A 93 12.94 2.97 -19.13
CA LEU A 93 13.82 2.56 -18.04
C LEU A 93 15.30 2.67 -18.40
N LYS A 94 15.68 2.28 -19.63
CA LYS A 94 17.06 2.44 -20.13
C LYS A 94 17.55 3.89 -20.06
N LYS A 95 16.67 4.87 -20.33
CA LYS A 95 17.01 6.31 -20.22
C LYS A 95 17.35 6.72 -18.79
N LEU A 96 16.85 6.00 -17.78
CA LEU A 96 17.12 6.23 -16.36
C LEU A 96 18.44 5.60 -15.89
N LYS A 97 19.20 4.95 -16.79
CA LYS A 97 20.50 4.30 -16.50
C LYS A 97 20.45 3.29 -15.35
N LYS A 98 19.32 2.62 -15.15
CA LYS A 98 19.25 1.47 -14.25
C LYS A 98 19.97 0.30 -14.92
N GLU A 99 21.23 0.07 -14.53
CA GLU A 99 22.11 -0.97 -15.11
C GLU A 99 21.53 -2.38 -14.89
N GLY A 100 21.65 -3.26 -15.89
CA GLY A 100 21.20 -4.66 -15.82
C GLY A 100 19.79 -4.94 -16.36
N GLU A 101 19.14 -3.96 -17.00
CA GLU A 101 17.73 -4.02 -17.42
C GLU A 101 17.51 -4.30 -18.91
N GLU A 102 18.17 -5.31 -19.48
CA GLU A 102 17.69 -5.83 -20.76
C GLU A 102 16.31 -6.48 -20.57
N ASN A 103 15.32 -6.03 -21.35
CA ASN A 103 13.95 -6.57 -21.38
C ASN A 103 13.17 -6.43 -20.06
N THR A 104 13.44 -5.38 -19.27
CA THR A 104 12.65 -5.12 -18.06
C THR A 104 11.30 -4.50 -18.41
N THR A 105 10.23 -5.23 -18.05
CA THR A 105 8.82 -4.84 -18.20
C THR A 105 8.16 -4.74 -16.84
N ALA A 106 6.94 -4.18 -16.77
CA ALA A 106 6.17 -4.10 -15.53
C ALA A 106 6.00 -5.48 -14.86
N LYS A 107 5.79 -6.56 -15.64
CA LYS A 107 5.71 -7.94 -15.13
C LYS A 107 6.99 -8.38 -14.45
N THR A 108 8.13 -8.18 -15.12
CA THR A 108 9.42 -8.60 -14.56
C THR A 108 9.77 -7.78 -13.31
N ILE A 109 9.36 -6.50 -13.25
CA ILE A 109 9.55 -5.66 -12.08
C ILE A 109 8.68 -6.14 -10.91
N ALA A 110 7.38 -6.37 -11.14
CA ALA A 110 6.49 -6.87 -10.09
C ALA A 110 7.01 -8.17 -9.47
N ALA A 111 7.48 -9.11 -10.30
CA ALA A 111 8.10 -10.35 -9.84
C ALA A 111 9.37 -10.10 -9.01
N LYS A 112 10.29 -9.23 -9.50
CA LYS A 112 11.53 -8.89 -8.78
C LYS A 112 11.25 -8.21 -7.44
N LEU A 113 10.28 -7.31 -7.39
CA LEU A 113 9.89 -6.62 -6.16
C LEU A 113 9.30 -7.58 -5.13
N ALA A 114 8.63 -8.66 -5.58
CA ALA A 114 8.04 -9.64 -4.68
C ALA A 114 9.07 -10.55 -4.02
N GLY A 115 10.25 -10.72 -4.61
CA GLY A 115 11.37 -11.48 -4.07
C GLY A 115 11.83 -12.60 -5.01
N THR A 116 12.61 -13.54 -4.48
CA THR A 116 13.18 -14.65 -5.27
C THR A 116 12.44 -15.98 -5.10
N ASP A 117 11.50 -16.05 -4.17
CA ASP A 117 10.79 -17.28 -3.80
C ASP A 117 9.28 -17.03 -3.73
N ALA A 118 8.54 -17.63 -4.66
CA ALA A 118 7.07 -17.57 -4.73
C ALA A 118 6.38 -18.19 -3.50
N THR A 119 7.08 -18.99 -2.68
CA THR A 119 6.47 -19.52 -1.47
C THR A 119 6.37 -18.49 -0.35
N THR A 120 7.25 -17.50 -0.34
CA THR A 120 7.33 -16.52 0.75
C THR A 120 7.03 -15.10 0.30
N CYS A 121 7.39 -14.74 -0.95
CA CYS A 121 7.36 -13.38 -1.46
C CYS A 121 7.86 -12.37 -0.39
N ASP A 122 9.00 -12.70 0.19
CA ASP A 122 9.58 -12.12 1.40
C ASP A 122 9.83 -10.60 1.28
N SER A 123 10.08 -10.12 0.08
CA SER A 123 10.37 -8.71 -0.20
C SER A 123 9.11 -7.88 -0.44
N ALA A 124 7.98 -8.53 -0.72
CA ALA A 124 6.77 -7.85 -1.20
C ALA A 124 6.18 -6.87 -0.19
N ALA A 125 6.13 -7.23 1.09
CA ALA A 125 5.53 -6.40 2.13
C ALA A 125 6.20 -5.03 2.29
N SER A 126 7.51 -4.97 2.02
CA SER A 126 8.33 -3.76 2.14
C SER A 126 8.63 -3.10 0.79
N ALA A 127 8.09 -3.60 -0.30
CA ALA A 127 8.37 -3.08 -1.64
C ALA A 127 7.92 -1.62 -1.78
N ASN A 128 8.75 -0.82 -2.43
CA ASN A 128 8.54 0.61 -2.64
C ASN A 128 9.14 1.05 -4.00
N ALA A 129 9.08 2.36 -4.28
CA ALA A 129 9.53 2.93 -5.55
C ALA A 129 11.05 3.25 -5.61
N GLU A 130 11.85 2.85 -4.62
CA GLU A 130 13.28 3.18 -4.53
C GLU A 130 14.07 2.51 -5.67
N THR A 131 13.84 1.21 -5.85
CA THR A 131 14.52 0.43 -6.90
C THR A 131 13.87 0.61 -8.26
N TYR A 132 12.55 0.74 -8.33
CA TYR A 132 11.83 0.91 -9.59
C TYR A 132 10.81 2.04 -9.44
N PRO A 133 10.94 3.15 -10.18
CA PRO A 133 10.00 4.26 -10.05
C PRO A 133 8.63 3.83 -10.60
N GLY A 134 7.59 4.08 -9.84
CA GLY A 134 6.23 3.72 -10.18
C GLY A 134 5.35 3.58 -8.94
N LEU A 135 4.10 3.21 -9.18
CA LEU A 135 3.19 2.82 -8.11
C LEU A 135 3.50 1.39 -7.66
N VAL A 136 3.60 1.20 -6.36
CA VAL A 136 3.89 -0.10 -5.72
C VAL A 136 2.88 -0.33 -4.61
N ILE A 137 2.06 -1.37 -4.72
CA ILE A 137 1.04 -1.71 -3.73
C ILE A 137 1.22 -3.18 -3.33
N PRO A 138 1.80 -3.45 -2.14
CA PRO A 138 1.74 -4.76 -1.53
C PRO A 138 0.31 -5.12 -1.13
N PHE A 139 -0.10 -6.37 -1.33
CA PHE A 139 -1.41 -6.88 -0.87
C PHE A 139 -1.30 -8.33 -0.40
N ALA A 140 -2.15 -8.75 0.53
CA ALA A 140 -2.06 -10.08 1.12
C ALA A 140 -2.20 -11.20 0.07
N TYR A 141 -1.42 -12.27 0.22
CA TYR A 141 -1.32 -13.33 -0.79
C TYR A 141 -2.64 -14.09 -1.02
N ASP A 142 -3.49 -14.17 0.02
CA ASP A 142 -4.79 -14.83 0.02
C ASP A 142 -5.94 -13.93 -0.43
N THR A 143 -5.66 -12.66 -0.70
CA THR A 143 -6.65 -11.70 -1.17
C THR A 143 -6.85 -11.82 -2.67
N LYS A 144 -8.11 -11.87 -3.11
CA LYS A 144 -8.44 -11.82 -4.53
C LYS A 144 -8.00 -10.46 -5.09
N PHE A 145 -7.21 -10.48 -6.16
CA PHE A 145 -6.82 -9.26 -6.86
C PHE A 145 -8.05 -8.44 -7.30
N ASP A 146 -8.06 -7.18 -6.90
CA ASP A 146 -9.06 -6.18 -7.28
C ASP A 146 -8.33 -4.84 -7.45
N CYS A 147 -8.13 -4.42 -8.70
CA CYS A 147 -7.38 -3.19 -8.94
C CYS A 147 -8.09 -1.94 -8.42
N ASN A 148 -9.43 -1.93 -8.38
CA ASN A 148 -10.16 -0.78 -7.87
C ASN A 148 -9.90 -0.61 -6.37
N ALA A 149 -10.11 -1.68 -5.60
CA ALA A 149 -9.92 -1.66 -4.16
C ALA A 149 -8.47 -1.26 -3.79
N LEU A 150 -7.48 -1.86 -4.45
CA LEU A 150 -6.06 -1.58 -4.17
C LEU A 150 -5.68 -0.12 -4.45
N ILE A 151 -6.08 0.41 -5.60
CA ILE A 151 -5.73 1.78 -5.98
C ILE A 151 -6.52 2.79 -5.13
N GLU A 152 -7.80 2.57 -4.85
CA GLU A 152 -8.60 3.47 -4.00
C GLU A 152 -8.07 3.55 -2.56
N GLU A 153 -7.70 2.39 -2.00
CA GLU A 153 -7.13 2.32 -0.65
C GLU A 153 -5.79 3.06 -0.57
N THR A 154 -4.86 2.80 -1.50
CA THR A 154 -3.56 3.48 -1.50
C THR A 154 -3.71 4.98 -1.76
N TYR A 155 -4.64 5.38 -2.64
CA TYR A 155 -4.89 6.78 -2.96
C TYR A 155 -5.42 7.53 -1.74
N THR A 156 -6.41 6.96 -1.06
CA THR A 156 -7.00 7.54 0.16
C THR A 156 -5.97 7.65 1.28
N ALA A 157 -5.22 6.58 1.55
CA ALA A 157 -4.17 6.58 2.56
C ALA A 157 -3.07 7.60 2.24
N GLY A 158 -2.66 7.69 0.97
CA GLY A 158 -1.64 8.63 0.52
C GLY A 158 -2.08 10.09 0.63
N LEU A 159 -3.33 10.41 0.28
CA LEU A 159 -3.88 11.74 0.50
C LEU A 159 -3.92 12.10 2.00
N SER A 160 -4.41 11.20 2.85
CA SER A 160 -4.39 11.45 4.30
C SER A 160 -2.98 11.77 4.79
N HIS A 161 -1.98 11.00 4.34
CA HIS A 161 -0.59 11.20 4.73
C HIS A 161 0.01 12.53 4.23
N LEU A 162 -0.28 12.93 2.98
CA LEU A 162 0.14 14.21 2.42
C LEU A 162 -0.42 15.40 3.22
N LYS A 163 -1.69 15.30 3.64
CA LYS A 163 -2.39 16.29 4.45
C LYS A 163 -1.80 16.40 5.86
N GLU A 164 -1.58 15.25 6.52
CA GLU A 164 -0.96 15.18 7.85
C GLU A 164 0.47 15.73 7.85
N SER A 165 1.22 15.45 6.79
CA SER A 165 2.59 15.94 6.58
C SER A 165 2.67 17.42 6.22
N ARG A 166 1.52 18.08 5.98
CA ARG A 166 1.42 19.49 5.57
C ARG A 166 2.28 19.81 4.33
N PHE A 167 2.25 18.91 3.35
CA PHE A 167 3.01 19.08 2.12
C PHE A 167 2.66 20.39 1.41
N ASP A 168 3.68 21.17 1.03
CA ASP A 168 3.54 22.41 0.27
C ASP A 168 3.86 22.15 -1.22
N PRO A 169 2.86 22.20 -2.12
CA PRO A 169 3.08 21.93 -3.54
C PRO A 169 3.86 23.03 -4.27
N SER A 170 4.09 24.21 -3.66
CA SER A 170 4.84 25.30 -4.30
C SER A 170 6.36 25.13 -4.20
N THR A 171 6.82 24.40 -3.19
CA THR A 171 8.25 24.19 -2.91
C THR A 171 8.64 22.72 -2.80
N GLY A 172 7.65 21.85 -2.56
CA GLY A 172 7.84 20.43 -2.34
C GLY A 172 8.34 19.69 -3.57
N LYS A 173 9.20 18.71 -3.32
CA LYS A 173 9.79 17.84 -4.33
C LYS A 173 9.53 16.39 -3.95
N TYR A 174 9.42 15.54 -4.95
CA TYR A 174 9.39 14.11 -4.77
C TYR A 174 10.78 13.62 -4.35
N ASP A 175 10.86 12.87 -3.25
CA ASP A 175 12.05 12.13 -2.86
C ASP A 175 11.61 10.93 -2.01
N ILE A 176 11.82 9.72 -2.54
CA ILE A 176 11.44 8.46 -1.90
C ILE A 176 12.07 8.26 -0.51
N ASN A 177 13.12 9.00 -0.17
CA ASN A 177 13.80 8.87 1.13
C ASN A 177 13.34 9.91 2.17
N GLU A 178 12.57 10.92 1.75
CA GLU A 178 12.17 12.04 2.59
C GLU A 178 10.65 12.10 2.77
N VAL A 179 10.21 12.69 3.89
CA VAL A 179 8.77 12.94 4.12
C VAL A 179 8.25 13.94 3.09
N PRO A 180 7.06 13.73 2.50
CA PRO A 180 6.10 12.67 2.79
C PRO A 180 6.26 11.38 1.95
N PHE A 181 7.18 11.36 1.00
CA PHE A 181 7.22 10.32 -0.03
C PHE A 181 8.00 9.07 0.37
N ASN A 182 8.68 9.07 1.52
CA ASN A 182 9.13 7.84 2.17
C ASN A 182 7.97 6.95 2.66
N ASN A 183 6.74 7.45 2.67
CA ASN A 183 5.53 6.66 2.80
C ASN A 183 5.06 6.15 1.43
N VAL A 184 4.90 4.84 1.29
CA VAL A 184 4.52 4.18 0.02
C VAL A 184 3.21 4.72 -0.54
N ALA A 185 2.19 4.95 0.29
CA ALA A 185 0.90 5.44 -0.18
C ALA A 185 0.99 6.89 -0.72
N ALA A 186 1.72 7.76 -0.03
CA ALA A 186 1.96 9.13 -0.51
C ALA A 186 2.80 9.14 -1.81
N SER A 187 3.80 8.27 -1.91
CA SER A 187 4.56 8.04 -3.14
C SER A 187 3.65 7.57 -4.28
N ASN A 188 2.75 6.63 -4.03
CA ASN A 188 1.79 6.14 -5.02
C ASN A 188 0.87 7.25 -5.54
N VAL A 189 0.40 8.16 -4.67
CA VAL A 189 -0.38 9.34 -5.10
C VAL A 189 0.45 10.25 -6.00
N ALA A 190 1.74 10.46 -5.70
CA ALA A 190 2.62 11.27 -6.54
C ALA A 190 2.75 10.69 -7.97
N PHE A 191 2.93 9.37 -8.10
CA PHE A 191 2.96 8.73 -9.43
C PHE A 191 1.60 8.77 -10.12
N LEU A 192 0.52 8.45 -9.40
CA LEU A 192 -0.84 8.45 -9.95
C LEU A 192 -1.23 9.81 -10.51
N MET A 193 -0.81 10.90 -9.87
CA MET A 193 -1.19 12.27 -10.26
C MET A 193 -0.10 13.01 -11.04
N SER A 194 1.02 12.38 -11.36
CA SER A 194 2.08 13.05 -12.13
C SER A 194 1.57 13.44 -13.52
N SER A 195 1.77 14.71 -13.90
CA SER A 195 1.43 15.20 -15.24
C SER A 195 2.47 14.84 -16.29
N LYS A 196 3.61 14.26 -15.90
CA LYS A 196 4.70 13.92 -16.83
C LYS A 196 4.36 12.73 -17.72
N SER A 197 3.68 11.75 -17.17
CA SER A 197 3.43 10.50 -17.86
C SER A 197 2.12 10.54 -18.62
N THR A 198 2.15 10.01 -19.85
CA THR A 198 0.97 9.86 -20.73
C THR A 198 0.61 8.39 -20.96
N LYS A 199 1.47 7.47 -20.52
CA LYS A 199 1.27 6.03 -20.66
C LYS A 199 1.59 5.28 -19.38
N VAL A 200 0.92 4.15 -19.17
CA VAL A 200 1.15 3.26 -18.03
C VAL A 200 1.10 1.79 -18.44
N SER A 201 1.91 0.97 -17.77
CA SER A 201 1.87 -0.49 -17.84
C SER A 201 1.82 -1.03 -16.41
N CYS A 202 0.90 -1.94 -16.12
CA CYS A 202 0.72 -2.51 -14.80
C CYS A 202 0.82 -4.03 -14.83
N ALA A 203 1.37 -4.60 -13.76
CA ALA A 203 1.39 -6.03 -13.54
C ALA A 203 1.20 -6.36 -12.05
N ALA A 204 0.62 -7.52 -11.77
CA ALA A 204 0.49 -8.00 -10.41
C ALA A 204 0.99 -9.43 -10.27
N THR A 205 1.70 -9.72 -9.17
CA THR A 205 2.06 -11.10 -8.83
C THR A 205 0.82 -11.90 -8.44
N LYS A 206 0.87 -13.21 -8.68
CA LYS A 206 -0.30 -14.09 -8.49
C LYS A 206 -0.03 -15.42 -7.81
N ASP A 207 1.22 -15.82 -7.70
CA ASP A 207 1.63 -17.15 -7.27
C ASP A 207 2.38 -17.14 -5.94
N CYS A 208 2.34 -16.01 -5.21
CA CYS A 208 2.75 -15.96 -3.82
C CYS A 208 1.85 -16.89 -2.99
N THR A 209 2.42 -17.90 -2.32
CA THR A 209 1.67 -18.81 -1.43
C THR A 209 1.81 -18.44 0.06
N GLY A 210 2.60 -17.41 0.33
CA GLY A 210 2.77 -16.76 1.62
C GLY A 210 3.18 -15.29 1.42
N GLY A 211 3.24 -14.53 2.51
CA GLY A 211 3.65 -13.13 2.47
C GLY A 211 2.65 -12.22 1.75
N HIS A 212 3.13 -11.45 0.78
CA HIS A 212 2.33 -10.50 0.01
C HIS A 212 2.55 -10.68 -1.48
N ASN A 213 1.50 -10.44 -2.26
CA ASN A 213 1.62 -10.11 -3.67
C ASN A 213 1.92 -8.61 -3.85
N ILE A 214 2.26 -8.21 -5.07
CA ILE A 214 2.49 -6.80 -5.44
C ILE A 214 1.68 -6.46 -6.68
N LEU A 215 1.02 -5.31 -6.67
CA LEU A 215 0.64 -4.57 -7.87
C LEU A 215 1.70 -3.50 -8.14
N PHE A 216 2.32 -3.56 -9.31
CA PHE A 216 3.26 -2.55 -9.80
C PHE A 216 2.70 -1.89 -11.05
N CYS A 217 2.76 -0.56 -11.11
CA CYS A 217 2.46 0.20 -12.33
C CYS A 217 3.64 1.12 -12.67
N TYR A 218 4.19 0.92 -13.86
CA TYR A 218 5.19 1.80 -14.43
C TYR A 218 4.53 2.87 -15.29
N PHE A 219 4.84 4.12 -15.01
CA PHE A 219 4.40 5.26 -15.80
C PHE A 219 5.55 5.67 -16.74
N VAL A 220 5.31 5.69 -18.05
CA VAL A 220 6.35 6.06 -19.03
C VAL A 220 6.74 7.52 -18.82
N GLU A 221 8.04 7.79 -18.79
CA GLU A 221 8.62 9.04 -18.27
C GLU A 221 8.24 9.29 -16.80
N PRO A 222 8.63 8.39 -15.89
CA PRO A 222 8.16 8.42 -14.52
C PRO A 222 8.71 9.64 -13.77
N LEU A 223 7.97 10.08 -12.76
CA LEU A 223 8.42 11.06 -11.77
C LEU A 223 9.76 10.63 -11.15
N GLN A 224 10.71 11.56 -11.09
CA GLN A 224 12.06 11.34 -10.53
C GLN A 224 12.27 12.13 -9.24
N ASN A 225 13.25 11.71 -8.44
CA ASN A 225 13.67 12.45 -7.26
C ASN A 225 14.08 13.90 -7.63
N GLY A 226 13.64 14.85 -6.81
CA GLY A 226 13.87 16.29 -7.00
C GLY A 226 12.84 16.99 -7.90
N GLU A 227 11.94 16.25 -8.55
CA GLU A 227 10.88 16.82 -9.39
C GLU A 227 9.65 17.20 -8.58
N ALA A 228 8.89 18.19 -9.05
CA ALA A 228 7.62 18.56 -8.43
C ALA A 228 6.57 17.46 -8.74
N PRO A 229 5.99 16.79 -7.71
CA PRO A 229 5.01 15.73 -7.91
C PRO A 229 3.65 16.25 -8.38
N PHE A 230 3.33 17.49 -8.01
CA PHE A 230 2.06 18.14 -8.34
C PHE A 230 2.31 19.60 -8.74
N THR A 231 1.44 20.16 -9.57
CA THR A 231 1.28 21.62 -9.61
C THR A 231 0.46 22.07 -8.40
N THR A 232 0.59 23.33 -7.98
CA THR A 232 -0.24 23.88 -6.90
C THR A 232 -1.74 23.77 -7.20
N GLU A 233 -2.14 24.01 -8.45
CA GLU A 233 -3.53 23.88 -8.90
C GLU A 233 -4.03 22.44 -8.77
N LEU A 234 -3.25 21.47 -9.26
CA LEU A 234 -3.57 20.06 -9.15
C LEU A 234 -3.70 19.62 -7.69
N TYR A 235 -2.73 20.00 -6.86
CA TYR A 235 -2.74 19.63 -5.44
C TYR A 235 -3.95 20.20 -4.71
N ASN A 236 -4.33 21.46 -4.99
CA ASN A 236 -5.52 22.06 -4.39
C ASN A 236 -6.80 21.33 -4.84
N ALA A 237 -6.88 20.93 -6.11
CA ALA A 237 -8.03 20.20 -6.63
C ALA A 237 -8.25 18.84 -5.93
N LEU A 238 -7.18 18.17 -5.46
CA LEU A 238 -7.30 16.91 -4.70
C LEU A 238 -8.17 17.06 -3.44
N TRP A 239 -8.18 18.25 -2.83
CA TRP A 239 -8.91 18.50 -1.57
C TRP A 239 -10.31 19.09 -1.80
N GLU A 240 -10.53 19.79 -2.91
CA GLU A 240 -11.85 20.34 -3.24
C GLU A 240 -12.88 19.22 -3.42
N THR A 241 -12.43 18.04 -3.84
CA THR A 241 -13.24 16.82 -3.99
C THR A 241 -13.74 16.30 -2.64
N GLU A 242 -13.00 16.48 -1.55
CA GLU A 242 -13.46 16.15 -0.18
C GLU A 242 -14.57 17.11 0.29
N THR A 243 -14.48 18.39 -0.06
CA THR A 243 -15.46 19.41 0.37
C THR A 243 -16.76 19.41 -0.43
N GLY A 244 -16.76 18.87 -1.65
CA GLY A 244 -17.94 18.76 -2.51
C GLY A 244 -18.86 17.56 -2.20
N ALA A 245 -18.37 16.57 -1.43
CA ALA A 245 -19.13 15.39 -1.02
C ALA A 245 -19.77 15.54 0.37
N ALA A 246 -19.88 16.77 0.90
CA ALA A 246 -20.73 17.04 2.05
C ALA A 246 -22.16 16.61 1.71
N SER A 247 -22.63 15.65 2.49
CA SER A 247 -23.88 14.93 2.32
C SER A 247 -25.03 15.90 2.03
N ILE A 248 -25.61 15.82 0.84
CA ILE A 248 -27.00 16.22 0.64
C ILE A 248 -27.84 15.28 1.51
N SER A 249 -27.98 15.64 2.79
CA SER A 249 -29.08 15.16 3.62
C SER A 249 -30.34 15.59 2.89
N VAL A 250 -30.90 14.67 2.11
CA VAL A 250 -32.23 14.83 1.54
C VAL A 250 -33.14 15.15 2.73
N PRO A 251 -33.80 16.32 2.77
CA PRO A 251 -34.81 16.55 3.79
C PRO A 251 -35.87 15.49 3.57
N SER A 252 -35.98 14.53 4.48
CA SER A 252 -37.04 13.53 4.46
C SER A 252 -38.37 14.28 4.41
N ALA A 253 -39.11 14.11 3.32
CA ALA A 253 -40.42 14.72 3.08
C ALA A 253 -41.51 14.07 3.96
N ALA A 254 -41.26 13.91 5.26
CA ALA A 254 -42.12 13.22 6.20
C ALA A 254 -42.31 14.01 7.50
N THR A 255 -42.44 15.34 7.44
CA THR A 255 -42.88 16.12 8.60
C THR A 255 -43.72 17.31 8.14
N GLY A 256 -44.97 17.02 7.83
CA GLY A 256 -45.93 18.06 7.43
C GLY A 256 -47.36 17.56 7.50
N LEU A 257 -47.77 16.95 8.61
CA LEU A 257 -49.17 16.63 8.90
C LEU A 257 -49.36 16.34 10.40
N LEU A 258 -49.30 17.38 11.24
CA LEU A 258 -49.80 17.32 12.63
C LEU A 258 -49.95 18.73 13.23
N SER A 259 -50.88 19.51 12.67
CA SER A 259 -51.38 20.72 13.33
C SER A 259 -52.75 21.11 12.77
N LEU A 260 -53.76 20.26 13.03
CA LEU A 260 -55.17 20.63 12.92
C LEU A 260 -56.04 19.75 13.80
N ALA A 261 -55.88 19.89 15.12
CA ALA A 261 -56.82 19.38 16.13
C ALA A 261 -56.73 20.23 17.40
N LEU A 262 -57.00 21.54 17.30
CA LEU A 262 -57.14 22.42 18.46
C LEU A 262 -58.05 23.64 18.17
N ILE A 263 -59.10 23.43 17.35
CA ILE A 263 -60.18 24.39 17.15
C ILE A 263 -61.53 23.66 17.26
N LEU A 264 -61.78 22.97 18.38
CA LEU A 264 -63.11 22.47 18.76
C LEU A 264 -63.30 22.42 20.29
N LEU A 265 -62.60 23.28 21.04
CA LEU A 265 -62.78 23.41 22.49
C LEU A 265 -62.82 24.89 22.90
N THR A 266 -63.88 25.57 22.43
CA THR A 266 -64.60 26.66 23.12
C THR A 266 -66.00 26.74 22.55
#